data_AF-A0A497PUM0-F1
#
_entry.id   AF-A0A497PUM0-F1
#
_cell.length_a   1.000
_cell.length_b   1.000
_cell.length_c   1.000
_cell.angle_alpha   90.00
_cell.angle_beta   90.00
_cell.angle_gamma   90.00
#
_symmetry.space_group_name_H-M   'P 1'
#
loop_
_entity.id
_entity.type
_entity.pdbx_description
1 polymer ?
#
loop_
_entity_poly.entity_id
_entity_poly.type
_entity_poly.pdbx_seq_one_letter_code
_entity_poly.pdbx_strand_id
1 'polypeptide(L)' 'MLQAIEGSYIGLSVLFMFLSIIAFAWLVVHIEHGRHVSKFRVASAILLGALLLGFGLHLFLLAVGM' A
#
# COMPACT_ATOMS: atom_id res chain seq x y z
N MET A 1 9.23 9.34 -24.81
CA MET A 1 9.06 8.05 -24.09
C MET A 1 9.36 8.21 -22.60
N LEU A 2 10.52 8.76 -22.21
CA LEU A 2 10.87 9.02 -20.79
C LEU A 2 9.81 9.85 -20.03
N GLN A 3 9.37 10.96 -20.61
CA GLN A 3 8.38 11.85 -19.96
C GLN A 3 7.02 11.17 -19.69
N ALA A 4 6.63 10.19 -20.51
CA ALA A 4 5.41 9.41 -20.28
C ALA A 4 5.58 8.40 -19.13
N ILE A 5 6.79 7.86 -18.97
CA ILE A 5 7.14 6.97 -17.86
C ILE A 5 7.17 7.77 -16.54
N GLU A 6 7.80 8.95 -16.55
CA GLU A 6 7.83 9.86 -15.40
C GLU A 6 6.42 10.31 -14.98
N GLY A 7 5.57 10.66 -15.95
CA GLY A 7 4.17 10.99 -15.69
C GLY A 7 3.35 9.84 -15.11
N SER A 8 3.74 8.58 -15.34
CA SER A 8 3.03 7.41 -14.82
C SER A 8 3.29 7.15 -13.33
N TYR A 9 4.40 7.66 -12.78
CA TYR A 9 4.77 7.44 -11.38
C TYR A 9 3.77 8.04 -10.39
N ILE A 10 3.19 9.21 -10.70
CA ILE A 10 2.14 9.81 -9.88
C ILE A 10 0.91 8.90 -9.83
N GLY A 11 0.45 8.42 -10.98
CA GLY A 11 -0.72 7.55 -11.07
C GLY A 11 -0.50 6.22 -10.32
N LEU A 12 0.67 5.60 -10.52
CA LEU A 12 1.03 4.38 -9.81
C LEU A 12 1.18 4.61 -8.30
N SER A 13 1.78 5.72 -7.88
CA SER A 13 1.91 6.08 -6.47
C SER A 13 0.55 6.16 -5.78
N VAL A 14 -0.39 6.92 -6.36
CA VAL A 14 -1.75 7.06 -5.84
C VAL A 14 -2.46 5.72 -5.75
N LEU A 15 -2.33 4.87 -6.78
CA LEU A 15 -2.89 3.53 -6.78
C LEU A 15 -2.33 2.68 -5.61
N PHE A 16 -1.01 2.66 -5.44
CA PHE A 16 -0.37 1.89 -4.37
C PHE A 16 -0.75 2.41 -2.97
N MET A 17 -0.82 3.73 -2.78
CA MET A 17 -1.29 4.32 -1.53
C MET A 17 -2.74 3.94 -1.23
N PHE A 18 -3.63 4.00 -2.22
CA PHE A 18 -5.02 3.60 -2.07
C PHE A 18 -5.16 2.12 -1.70
N LEU A 19 -4.43 1.23 -2.39
CA LEU A 19 -4.39 -0.19 -2.05
C LEU A 19 -3.82 -0.45 -0.66
N SER A 20 -2.85 0.35 -0.21
CA SER A 20 -2.30 0.23 1.16
C SER A 20 -3.37 0.55 2.22
N ILE A 21 -4.20 1.58 1.99
CA ILE A 21 -5.31 1.94 2.89
C ILE A 21 -6.30 0.77 2.98
N ILE A 22 -6.63 0.14 1.86
CA ILE A 22 -7.50 -1.05 1.84
C ILE A 22 -6.88 -2.21 2.62
N ALA A 23 -5.58 -2.46 2.45
CA ALA A 23 -4.88 -3.52 3.18
C ALA A 23 -4.89 -3.26 4.71
N PHE A 24 -4.71 -2.02 5.14
CA PHE A 24 -4.80 -1.66 6.56
C PHE A 24 -6.25 -1.67 7.08
N ALA A 25 -7.25 -1.29 6.28
CA ALA A 25 -8.65 -1.46 6.66
C ALA A 25 -8.99 -2.95 6.86
N TRP A 26 -8.46 -3.82 6.00
CA TRP A 26 -8.60 -5.27 6.13
C TRP A 26 -7.95 -5.81 7.41
N LEU A 27 -6.80 -5.25 7.83
CA LEU A 27 -6.17 -5.55 9.11
C LEU A 27 -7.09 -5.24 10.29
N VAL A 28 -7.73 -4.06 10.30
CA VAL A 28 -8.70 -3.67 11.35
C VAL A 28 -9.84 -4.69 11.43
N VAL A 29 -10.39 -5.11 10.29
CA VAL A 29 -11.43 -6.14 10.24
C VAL A 29 -10.97 -7.46 10.88
N HIS A 30 -9.75 -7.93 10.60
CA HIS A 30 -9.24 -9.17 11.21
C HIS A 30 -9.00 -9.07 12.71
N ILE A 31 -8.66 -7.88 13.21
CA ILE A 31 -8.41 -7.64 14.63
C ILE A 31 -9.74 -7.50 15.39
N GLU A 32 -10.70 -6.74 14.86
CA GLU A 32 -11.93 -6.38 15.59
C GLU A 32 -13.08 -7.38 15.41
N HIS A 33 -13.23 -7.96 14.21
CA HIS A 33 -14.34 -8.89 13.91
C HIS A 33 -13.96 -10.37 14.06
N GLY A 34 -12.69 -10.69 14.36
CA GLY A 34 -12.20 -12.06 14.46
C GLY A 34 -12.55 -12.72 15.80
N ARG A 35 -13.53 -13.63 15.83
CA ARG A 35 -13.78 -14.50 17.02
C ARG A 35 -12.55 -15.33 17.41
N HIS A 36 -11.68 -15.62 16.44
CA HIS A 36 -10.34 -16.16 16.61
C HIS A 36 -9.36 -15.40 15.71
N VAL A 37 -8.51 -14.57 16.29
CA VAL A 37 -7.51 -13.80 15.56
C VAL A 37 -6.46 -14.75 14.97
N SER A 38 -6.45 -14.89 13.65
CA SER A 38 -5.40 -15.63 12.95
C SER A 38 -4.16 -14.74 12.85
N LYS A 39 -3.11 -15.07 13.62
CA LYS A 39 -1.82 -14.36 13.58
C LYS A 39 -1.26 -14.25 12.16
N PHE A 40 -1.44 -15.29 11.36
CA PHE A 40 -1.02 -15.30 9.96
C PHE A 40 -1.74 -14.25 9.11
N ARG A 41 -3.07 -14.11 9.26
CA ARG A 41 -3.86 -13.12 8.51
C ARG A 41 -3.52 -11.68 8.91
N VAL A 42 -3.29 -11.45 10.20
CA VAL A 42 -2.87 -10.15 10.72
C VAL A 42 -1.47 -9.81 10.18
N ALA A 43 -0.52 -10.74 10.28
CA ALA A 43 0.83 -10.54 9.78
C ALA A 43 0.86 -10.30 8.26
N SER A 44 0.07 -11.05 7.48
CA SER A 44 0.03 -10.87 6.02
C SER A 44 -0.61 -9.54 5.62
N ALA A 45 -1.65 -9.07 6.34
CA ALA A 45 -2.26 -7.76 6.10
C ALA A 45 -1.31 -6.61 6.44
N ILE A 46 -0.58 -6.70 7.56
CA ILE A 46 0.46 -5.73 7.93
C ILE A 46 1.56 -5.69 6.86
N LEU A 47 2.08 -6.85 6.47
CA LEU A 47 3.18 -6.95 5.52
C LEU A 47 2.78 -6.42 4.14
N LEU A 48 1.57 -6.78 3.67
CA LEU A 48 1.02 -6.27 2.41
C LEU A 48 0.81 -4.76 2.45
N GLY A 49 0.20 -4.23 3.51
CA GLY A 49 -0.02 -2.79 3.68
C GLY A 49 1.28 -2.00 3.71
N ALA A 50 2.28 -2.49 4.46
CA ALA A 50 3.59 -1.85 4.55
C ALA A 50 4.34 -1.85 3.20
N LEU A 51 4.31 -2.96 2.46
CA LEU A 51 4.90 -3.01 1.11
C LEU A 51 4.22 -2.03 0.16
N LEU A 52 2.88 -2.05 0.11
CA LEU A 52 2.11 -1.17 -0.77
C LEU A 52 2.35 0.31 -0.44
N LEU A 53 2.35 0.66 0.85
CA LEU A 53 2.63 2.02 1.30
C LEU A 53 4.07 2.43 0.97
N GLY A 54 5.04 1.55 1.23
CA GLY A 54 6.45 1.78 0.92
C GLY A 54 6.68 2.03 -0.57
N PHE A 55 6.12 1.20 -1.45
CA PHE A 55 6.19 1.42 -2.91
C PHE A 55 5.43 2.68 -3.33
N GLY A 56 4.25 2.94 -2.76
CA GLY A 56 3.47 4.15 -3.05
C GLY A 56 4.24 5.43 -2.71
N LEU A 57 4.86 5.47 -1.53
CA LEU A 57 5.73 6.57 -1.10
C LEU A 57 7.00 6.67 -1.94
N HIS A 58 7.66 5.55 -2.23
CA HIS A 58 8.86 5.56 -3.06
C HIS A 58 8.59 6.11 -4.46
N LEU A 59 7.50 5.67 -5.11
CA LEU A 59 7.08 6.19 -6.41
C LEU A 59 6.64 7.66 -6.35
N PHE A 60 6.04 8.09 -5.23
CA PHE A 60 5.69 9.50 -5.02
C PHE A 60 6.94 10.38 -5.00
N LEU A 61 7.94 10.00 -4.18
CA LEU A 61 9.19 10.72 -4.05
C LEU A 61 9.91 10.80 -5.40
N LEU A 62 9.98 9.68 -6.10
CA LEU A 62 10.58 9.61 -7.43
C LEU A 62 9.83 10.50 -8.44
N ALA A 63 8.51 10.61 -8.34
CA ALA A 63 7.72 11.48 -9.19
C ALA A 63 7.91 12.98 -8.93
N VAL A 64 8.27 13.37 -7.70
CA VAL A 64 8.57 14.76 -7.34
C VAL A 64 10.07 15.08 -7.41
N GLY A 65 10.89 14.14 -7.88
CA GLY A 65 12.32 14.33 -8.09
C GLY A 65 13.18 14.20 -6.83
N MET A 66 12.70 13.48 -5.81
CA MET A 66 13.42 13.16 -4.57
C MET A 66 13.94 11.71 -4.53
#